data_AF-A0A328AS88-F1
#
_entry.id   AF-A0A328AS88-F1
#
_cell.length_a   1.000
_cell.length_b   1.000
_cell.length_c   1.000
_cell.angle_alpha   90.00
_cell.angle_beta   90.00
_cell.angle_gamma   90.00
#
_symmetry.space_group_name_H-M   'P 1'
#
loop_
_entity.id
_entity.type
_entity.pdbx_description
1 polymer ?
#
loop_
_entity_poly.entity_id
_entity_poly.type
_entity_poly.pdbx_seq_one_letter_code
_entity_poly.pdbx_strand_id
1 'polypeptide(L)'
;MPSLSQWFSQAASATSRWTGKPSAFLMCCLIVVVWAVTGPVFHYSDTWQLVINTGTTIVTFLMVFLIQNTQNRDNAALQAKLDELIRASQAKNEFIGIEHLSDEELEDILAECEQHRPDVVRRAEARAGRSRKAEISASQKRATRRAAAPRRKRA
;
A
#
# COMPACT_ATOMS: atom_id res chain seq x y z
N MET A 1 -6.16 35.11 9.33
CA MET A 1 -5.05 34.45 8.63
C MET A 1 -5.27 32.95 8.72
N PRO A 2 -5.27 32.20 7.61
CA PRO A 2 -5.42 30.74 7.66
C PRO A 2 -4.36 30.11 8.56
N SER A 3 -4.75 29.18 9.41
CA SER A 3 -3.83 28.47 10.31
C SER A 3 -2.92 27.52 9.51
N LEU A 4 -1.73 27.22 10.05
CA LEU A 4 -0.79 26.27 9.43
C LEU A 4 -1.44 24.92 9.11
N SER A 5 -2.37 24.47 9.97
CA SER A 5 -3.14 23.24 9.79
C SER A 5 -4.05 23.27 8.55
N GLN A 6 -4.65 24.43 8.23
CA GLN A 6 -5.50 24.59 7.04
C GLN A 6 -4.68 24.55 5.76
N TRP A 7 -3.52 25.23 5.73
CA TRP A 7 -2.58 25.18 4.61
C TRP A 7 -2.05 23.78 4.36
N PHE A 8 -1.60 23.10 5.41
CA PHE A 8 -1.12 21.73 5.33
C PHE A 8 -2.20 20.79 4.79
N SER A 9 -3.43 20.89 5.30
CA SER A 9 -4.57 20.08 4.84
C SER A 9 -4.92 20.33 3.37
N GLN A 10 -4.84 21.58 2.90
CA GLN A 10 -5.06 21.92 1.49
C GLN A 10 -3.95 21.38 0.59
N ALA A 11 -2.68 21.53 0.99
CA ALA A 11 -1.54 20.99 0.27
C ALA A 11 -1.58 19.46 0.19
N ALA A 12 -1.93 18.79 1.30
CA ALA A 12 -2.08 17.34 1.37
C ALA A 12 -3.20 16.84 0.44
N SER A 13 -4.37 17.48 0.50
CA SER A 13 -5.52 17.16 -0.36
C SER A 13 -5.21 17.38 -1.84
N ALA A 14 -4.53 18.48 -2.18
CA ALA A 14 -4.12 18.78 -3.54
C ALA A 14 -3.10 17.75 -4.05
N THR A 15 -2.10 17.41 -3.25
CA THR A 15 -1.06 16.42 -3.58
C THR A 15 -1.68 15.05 -3.81
N SER A 16 -2.51 14.56 -2.89
CA SER A 16 -3.21 13.28 -3.02
C SER A 16 -4.01 13.20 -4.33
N ARG A 17 -4.80 14.25 -4.63
CA ARG A 17 -5.62 14.31 -5.85
C ARG A 17 -4.80 14.42 -7.13
N TRP A 18 -3.59 14.98 -7.07
CA TRP A 18 -2.72 15.11 -8.23
C TRP A 18 -1.95 13.82 -8.49
N THR A 19 -1.30 13.28 -7.47
CA THR A 19 -0.55 12.01 -7.53
C THR A 19 -1.43 10.83 -7.93
N GLY A 20 -2.71 10.82 -7.55
CA GLY A 20 -3.64 9.76 -7.95
C GLY A 20 -4.02 9.73 -9.44
N LYS A 21 -3.60 10.72 -10.25
CA LYS A 21 -3.97 10.81 -11.67
C LYS A 21 -2.92 10.18 -12.59
N PRO A 22 -3.34 9.48 -13.68
CA PRO A 22 -2.42 8.98 -14.71
C PRO A 22 -1.51 10.07 -15.31
N SER A 23 -2.01 11.31 -15.39
CA SER A 23 -1.23 12.46 -15.88
C SER A 23 -0.02 12.80 -15.01
N ALA A 24 -0.12 12.62 -13.68
CA ALA A 24 1.00 12.86 -12.77
C ALA A 24 2.09 11.81 -12.94
N PHE A 25 1.71 10.54 -13.15
CA PHE A 25 2.67 9.48 -13.50
C PHE A 25 3.41 9.80 -14.81
N LEU A 26 2.67 10.23 -15.85
CA LEU A 26 3.27 10.60 -17.12
C LEU A 26 4.24 11.78 -16.97
N MET A 27 3.89 12.78 -16.16
CA MET A 27 4.77 13.90 -15.83
C MET A 27 6.05 13.43 -15.12
N CYS A 28 5.95 12.53 -14.13
CA CYS A 28 7.12 11.96 -13.47
C CYS A 28 8.02 11.19 -14.46
N CYS A 29 7.44 10.40 -15.37
CA CYS A 29 8.20 9.74 -16.42
C CYS A 29 8.94 10.73 -17.32
N LEU A 30 8.29 11.83 -17.72
CA LEU A 30 8.92 12.88 -18.52
C LEU A 30 10.09 13.53 -17.77
N ILE A 31 9.94 13.82 -16.47
CA ILE A 31 11.03 14.35 -15.63
C ILE A 31 12.23 13.39 -15.62
N VAL A 32 12.00 12.09 -15.45
CA VAL A 32 13.06 11.07 -15.48
C VAL A 32 13.73 11.01 -16.85
N VAL A 33 12.96 11.09 -17.95
CA VAL A 33 13.50 11.09 -19.32
C VAL A 33 14.35 12.34 -19.56
N VAL A 34 13.88 13.52 -19.20
CA VAL A 34 14.64 14.78 -19.33
C VAL A 34 15.94 14.70 -18.54
N TRP A 35 15.87 14.24 -17.29
CA TRP A 35 17.07 14.02 -16.48
C TRP A 35 18.05 13.06 -17.18
N ALA A 36 17.59 11.91 -17.66
CA ALA A 36 18.43 10.94 -18.37
C ALA A 36 19.10 11.54 -19.62
N VAL A 37 18.36 12.31 -20.42
CA VAL A 37 18.87 12.98 -21.64
C VAL A 37 19.88 14.08 -21.32
N THR A 38 19.80 14.72 -20.15
CA THR A 38 20.83 15.67 -19.70
C THR A 38 22.12 14.98 -19.23
N GLY A 39 22.07 13.68 -18.92
CA GLY A 39 23.22 12.89 -18.43
C GLY A 39 24.48 13.00 -19.29
N PRO A 40 24.42 12.82 -20.62
CA PRO A 40 25.58 12.98 -21.52
C PRO A 40 26.24 14.37 -21.47
N VAL A 41 25.44 15.45 -21.30
CA VAL A 41 25.96 16.82 -21.19
C VAL A 41 26.77 17.00 -19.90
N PHE A 42 26.36 16.33 -18.82
CA PHE A 42 27.03 16.36 -17.52
C PHE A 42 27.99 15.17 -17.31
N HIS A 43 28.34 14.43 -18.38
CA HIS A 43 29.19 13.24 -18.32
C HIS A 43 28.78 12.20 -17.27
N TYR A 44 27.48 12.11 -16.96
CA TYR A 44 26.95 11.25 -15.89
C TYR A 44 27.64 11.45 -14.52
N SER A 45 28.04 12.69 -14.21
CA SER A 45 28.75 13.06 -12.98
C SER A 45 28.01 12.70 -11.69
N ASP A 46 28.78 12.60 -10.59
CA ASP A 46 28.23 12.35 -9.26
C ASP A 46 27.22 13.42 -8.83
N THR A 47 27.45 14.68 -9.18
CA THR A 47 26.51 15.78 -8.89
C THR A 47 25.19 15.61 -9.65
N TRP A 48 25.25 15.15 -10.91
CA TRP A 48 24.04 14.91 -11.70
C TRP A 48 23.18 13.76 -11.14
N GLN A 49 23.82 12.71 -10.61
CA GLN A 49 23.13 11.61 -9.90
C GLN A 49 22.60 12.07 -8.53
N LEU A 50 23.40 12.85 -7.79
CA LEU A 50 23.05 13.37 -6.47
C LEU A 50 21.77 14.21 -6.54
N VAL A 51 21.63 15.09 -7.54
CA VAL A 51 20.47 15.98 -7.66
C VAL A 51 19.16 15.20 -7.73
N ILE A 52 19.06 14.16 -8.58
CA ILE A 52 17.81 13.40 -8.69
C ILE A 52 17.55 12.56 -7.44
N ASN A 53 18.60 11.97 -6.85
CA ASN A 53 18.47 11.10 -5.69
C ASN A 53 18.05 11.92 -4.46
N THR A 54 18.77 13.00 -4.16
CA THR A 54 18.47 13.90 -3.06
C THR A 54 17.12 14.59 -3.24
N GLY A 55 16.83 15.07 -4.46
CA GLY A 55 15.56 15.74 -4.75
C GLY A 55 14.36 14.81 -4.59
N THR A 56 14.43 13.62 -5.18
CA THR A 56 13.34 12.63 -5.07
C THR A 56 13.17 12.15 -3.64
N THR A 57 14.25 12.00 -2.88
CA THR A 57 14.20 11.61 -1.46
C THR A 57 13.46 12.66 -0.64
N ILE A 58 13.80 13.96 -0.77
CA ILE A 58 13.11 15.05 -0.06
C ILE A 58 11.62 15.09 -0.44
N VAL A 59 11.31 15.03 -1.74
CA VAL A 59 9.92 15.03 -2.22
C VAL A 59 9.15 13.84 -1.66
N THR A 60 9.74 12.65 -1.69
CA THR A 60 9.12 11.43 -1.15
C THR A 60 8.89 11.56 0.35
N PHE A 61 9.86 12.09 1.09
CA PHE A 61 9.74 12.29 2.54
C PHE A 61 8.58 13.23 2.88
N LEU A 62 8.50 14.38 2.20
CA LEU A 62 7.38 15.32 2.35
C LEU A 62 6.05 14.67 1.94
N MET A 63 6.05 13.94 0.83
CA MET A 63 4.88 13.26 0.29
C MET A 63 4.34 12.19 1.24
N VAL A 64 5.18 11.45 1.96
CA VAL A 64 4.75 10.51 2.99
C VAL A 64 3.90 11.21 4.05
N PHE A 65 4.35 12.36 4.58
CA PHE A 65 3.57 13.13 5.56
C PHE A 65 2.26 13.67 4.98
N LEU A 66 2.28 14.16 3.73
CA LEU A 66 1.08 14.68 3.06
C LEU A 66 0.05 13.57 2.79
N ILE A 67 0.51 12.40 2.37
CA ILE A 67 -0.31 11.22 2.16
C ILE A 67 -0.86 10.73 3.49
N GLN A 68 -0.03 10.61 4.52
CA GLN A 68 -0.47 10.17 5.86
C GLN A 68 -1.55 11.10 6.42
N ASN A 69 -1.42 12.42 6.27
CA ASN A 69 -2.46 13.36 6.72
C ASN A 69 -3.80 13.16 6.00
N THR A 70 -3.74 12.97 4.68
CA THR A 70 -4.96 12.73 3.89
C THR A 70 -5.57 11.37 4.23
N GLN A 71 -4.74 10.33 4.33
CA GLN A 71 -5.16 8.97 4.69
C GLN A 71 -5.75 8.91 6.09
N ASN A 72 -5.15 9.59 7.08
CA ASN A 72 -5.68 9.63 8.44
C ASN A 72 -7.08 10.25 8.48
N ARG A 73 -7.27 11.36 7.77
CA ARG A 73 -8.57 12.04 7.70
C ARG A 73 -9.62 11.20 6.95
N ASP A 74 -9.23 10.58 5.85
CA ASP A 74 -10.13 9.74 5.05
C ASP A 74 -10.51 8.46 5.80
N ASN A 75 -9.60 7.90 6.60
CA ASN A 75 -9.87 6.75 7.46
C ASN A 75 -10.89 7.10 8.55
N ALA A 76 -10.69 8.20 9.28
CA ALA A 76 -11.66 8.67 10.28
C ALA A 76 -13.06 8.93 9.67
N ALA A 77 -13.12 9.48 8.46
CA ALA A 77 -14.39 9.69 7.77
C ALA A 77 -15.04 8.38 7.31
N LEU A 78 -14.23 7.36 6.98
CA LEU A 78 -14.71 6.02 6.64
C LEU A 78 -15.26 5.32 7.88
N GLN A 79 -14.55 5.36 9.00
CA GLN A 79 -15.00 4.84 10.30
C GLN A 79 -16.35 5.45 10.70
N ALA A 80 -16.48 6.78 10.70
CA ALA A 80 -17.73 7.44 11.04
C ALA A 80 -18.92 7.04 10.13
N LYS A 81 -18.67 6.77 8.84
CA LYS A 81 -19.70 6.28 7.92
C LYS A 81 -20.09 4.83 8.22
N LEU A 82 -19.13 3.98 8.58
CA LEU A 82 -19.39 2.59 8.98
C LEU A 82 -20.16 2.55 10.30
N ASP A 83 -19.79 3.37 11.27
CA ASP A 83 -20.49 3.50 12.54
C ASP A 83 -21.96 3.88 12.34
N GLU A 84 -22.22 4.85 11.45
CA GLU A 84 -23.58 5.24 11.09
C GLU A 84 -24.36 4.08 10.46
N LEU A 85 -23.75 3.33 9.54
CA LEU A 85 -24.39 2.18 8.90
C LEU A 85 -24.67 1.05 9.89
N ILE A 86 -23.76 0.77 10.82
CA ILE A 86 -23.95 -0.23 11.87
C ILE A 86 -25.12 0.22 12.75
N ARG A 87 -25.09 1.46 13.24
CA ARG A 87 -26.14 2.04 14.08
C ARG A 87 -27.52 2.04 13.43
N ALA A 88 -27.59 2.26 12.12
CA ALA A 88 -28.84 2.29 11.36
C ALA A 88 -29.32 0.91 10.88
N SER A 89 -28.57 -0.16 11.14
CA SER A 89 -28.86 -1.52 10.67
C SER A 89 -29.15 -2.50 11.82
N GLN A 90 -29.27 -3.79 11.50
CA GLN A 90 -29.36 -4.89 12.49
C GLN A 90 -27.97 -5.45 12.86
N ALA A 91 -26.89 -4.74 12.51
CA ALA A 91 -25.55 -5.11 12.92
C ALA A 91 -25.36 -4.90 14.42
N LYS A 92 -24.40 -5.62 15.02
CA LYS A 92 -24.12 -5.48 16.45
C LYS A 92 -23.44 -4.14 16.71
N ASN A 93 -24.00 -3.33 17.61
CA ASN A 93 -23.44 -2.02 17.95
C ASN A 93 -22.09 -2.09 18.68
N GLU A 94 -21.67 -3.26 19.14
CA GLU A 94 -20.34 -3.49 19.75
C GLU A 94 -19.17 -3.21 18.78
N PHE A 95 -19.44 -3.16 17.48
CA PHE A 95 -18.44 -2.82 16.45
C PHE A 95 -18.23 -1.31 16.25
N ILE A 96 -19.07 -0.46 16.86
CA ILE A 96 -18.94 1.00 16.74
C ILE A 96 -17.77 1.48 17.60
N GLY A 97 -16.81 2.18 16.97
CA GLY A 97 -15.62 2.70 17.67
C GLY A 97 -14.65 1.62 18.15
N ILE A 98 -14.68 0.44 17.52
CA ILE A 98 -13.83 -0.71 17.86
C ILE A 98 -12.32 -0.38 17.74
N GLU A 99 -11.95 0.59 16.91
CA GLU A 99 -10.58 1.10 16.73
C GLU A 99 -9.99 1.80 17.96
N HIS A 100 -10.81 2.09 18.97
CA HIS A 100 -10.39 2.72 20.22
C HIS A 100 -10.19 1.72 21.37
N LEU A 101 -10.49 0.44 21.13
CA LEU A 101 -10.26 -0.62 22.10
C LEU A 101 -8.77 -0.91 22.27
N SER A 102 -8.42 -1.52 23.40
CA SER A 102 -7.09 -2.10 23.56
C SER A 102 -6.89 -3.27 22.58
N ASP A 103 -5.63 -3.58 22.28
CA ASP A 103 -5.28 -4.70 21.39
C ASP A 103 -5.89 -6.03 21.89
N GLU A 104 -5.89 -6.24 23.21
CA GLU A 104 -6.46 -7.44 23.87
C GLU A 104 -7.99 -7.52 23.66
N GLU A 105 -8.71 -6.42 23.89
CA GLU A 105 -10.17 -6.36 23.68
C GLU A 105 -10.55 -6.49 22.20
N LEU A 106 -9.75 -5.90 21.31
CA LEU A 106 -9.95 -6.01 19.86
C LEU A 106 -9.73 -7.46 19.39
N GLU A 107 -8.70 -8.14 19.90
CA GLU A 107 -8.44 -9.55 19.62
C GLU A 107 -9.60 -10.45 20.07
N ASP A 108 -10.18 -10.19 21.24
CA ASP A 108 -11.32 -10.96 21.75
C ASP A 108 -12.55 -10.84 20.83
N ILE A 109 -12.88 -9.62 20.39
CA ILE A 109 -14.01 -9.40 19.46
C ILE A 109 -13.73 -10.04 18.10
N LEU A 110 -12.50 -9.92 17.59
CA LEU A 110 -12.10 -10.55 16.33
C LEU A 110 -12.19 -12.07 16.42
N ALA A 111 -11.80 -12.66 17.55
CA ALA A 111 -11.89 -14.10 17.81
C ALA A 111 -13.36 -14.57 17.85
N GLU A 112 -14.26 -13.83 18.50
CA GLU A 112 -15.69 -14.13 18.48
C GLU A 112 -16.24 -14.07 17.04
N CYS A 113 -15.83 -13.07 16.27
CA CYS A 113 -16.26 -12.88 14.89
C CYS A 113 -15.78 -14.04 13.98
N GLU A 114 -14.58 -14.56 14.23
CA GLU A 114 -14.03 -15.72 13.52
C GLU A 114 -14.75 -17.03 13.90
N GLN A 115 -15.20 -17.17 15.15
CA GLN A 115 -16.00 -18.33 15.59
C GLN A 115 -17.37 -18.38 14.90
N HIS A 116 -17.99 -17.23 14.63
CA HIS A 116 -19.29 -17.13 13.96
C HIS A 116 -19.19 -17.11 12.43
N ARG A 117 -17.99 -17.34 11.88
CA ARG A 117 -17.75 -17.28 10.45
C ARG A 117 -18.45 -18.44 9.72
N PRO A 118 -19.27 -18.19 8.69
CA PRO A 118 -20.05 -19.24 8.04
C PRO A 118 -19.15 -20.26 7.33
N ASP A 119 -19.53 -21.54 7.41
CA ASP A 119 -18.77 -22.69 6.91
C ASP A 119 -18.34 -22.58 5.44
N VAL A 120 -19.12 -21.86 4.63
CA VAL A 120 -18.81 -21.62 3.22
C VAL A 120 -17.52 -20.81 3.04
N VAL A 121 -17.28 -19.83 3.90
CA VAL A 121 -16.06 -19.00 3.88
C VAL A 121 -14.86 -19.83 4.34
N ARG A 122 -15.01 -20.58 5.44
CA ARG A 122 -13.97 -21.49 5.96
C ARG A 122 -13.55 -22.53 4.91
N ARG A 123 -14.51 -23.10 4.18
CA ARG A 123 -14.24 -24.06 3.10
C ARG A 123 -13.57 -23.41 1.89
N ALA A 124 -13.94 -22.18 1.54
CA ALA A 124 -13.32 -21.42 0.45
C ALA A 124 -11.85 -21.10 0.76
N GLU A 125 -11.54 -20.63 1.96
CA GLU A 125 -10.16 -20.36 2.40
C GLU A 125 -9.32 -21.63 2.50
N ALA A 126 -9.86 -22.72 3.04
CA ALA A 126 -9.16 -24.00 3.08
C ALA A 126 -8.84 -24.52 1.67
N ARG A 127 -9.72 -24.30 0.68
CA ARG A 127 -9.44 -24.61 -0.73
C ARG A 127 -8.36 -23.70 -1.31
N ALA A 128 -8.44 -22.40 -1.07
CA ALA A 128 -7.46 -21.42 -1.53
C ALA A 128 -6.06 -21.69 -0.94
N GLY A 129 -5.97 -21.98 0.36
CA GLY A 129 -4.73 -22.33 1.05
C GLY A 129 -4.10 -23.63 0.54
N ARG A 130 -4.90 -24.65 0.26
CA ARG A 130 -4.42 -25.89 -0.39
C ARG A 130 -3.88 -25.62 -1.80
N SER A 131 -4.57 -24.80 -2.60
CA SER A 131 -4.12 -24.41 -3.94
C SER A 131 -2.78 -23.68 -3.88
N ARG A 132 -2.67 -22.67 -3.02
CA ARG A 132 -1.44 -21.87 -2.85
C ARG A 132 -0.27 -22.73 -2.38
N LYS A 133 -0.49 -23.65 -1.42
CA LYS A 133 0.56 -24.57 -0.93
C LYS A 133 1.02 -25.54 -2.03
N ALA A 134 0.10 -26.02 -2.87
CA ALA A 134 0.41 -26.85 -4.03
C ALA A 134 1.25 -26.09 -5.08
N GLU A 135 0.90 -24.84 -5.38
CA GLU A 135 1.65 -23.97 -6.31
C GLU A 135 3.07 -23.66 -5.81
N ILE A 136 3.23 -23.37 -4.53
CA ILE A 136 4.54 -23.13 -3.91
C ILE A 136 5.40 -24.40 -3.97
N SER A 137 4.84 -25.55 -3.60
CA SER A 137 5.55 -26.82 -3.65
C SER A 137 5.94 -27.20 -5.09
N ALA A 138 5.05 -26.98 -6.06
CA ALA A 138 5.33 -27.21 -7.48
C ALA A 138 6.44 -26.30 -7.99
N SER A 139 6.41 -25.01 -7.64
CA SER A 139 7.44 -24.03 -8.01
C SER A 139 8.80 -24.38 -7.41
N GLN A 140 8.82 -24.79 -6.14
CA GLN A 140 10.04 -25.20 -5.45
C GLN A 140 10.65 -26.47 -6.07
N LYS A 141 9.83 -27.49 -6.36
CA LYS A 141 10.27 -28.72 -7.07
C LYS A 141 10.80 -28.42 -8.47
N ARG A 142 10.19 -27.48 -9.19
CA ARG A 142 10.62 -27.07 -10.54
C ARG A 142 11.97 -26.35 -10.48
N ALA A 143 12.18 -25.51 -9.47
CA ALA A 143 13.46 -24.83 -9.23
C ALA A 143 14.58 -25.81 -8.87
N THR A 144 14.32 -26.77 -7.96
CA THR A 144 15.33 -27.80 -7.58
C THR A 144 15.68 -28.70 -8.76
N ARG A 145 14.70 -29.14 -9.54
CA ARG A 145 14.93 -30.00 -10.72
C ARG A 145 15.70 -29.28 -11.83
N ARG A 146 15.51 -27.97 -12.01
CA ARG A 146 16.27 -27.15 -12.96
C ARG A 146 17.72 -26.92 -12.51
N ALA A 147 17.97 -26.82 -11.20
CA ALA A 147 19.32 -26.72 -10.64
C ALA A 147 20.11 -28.04 -10.72
N ALA A 148 19.42 -29.19 -10.61
CA ALA A 148 20.03 -30.52 -10.69
C ALA A 148 20.24 -31.05 -12.12
N ALA A 149 19.79 -30.33 -13.16
CA ALA A 149 19.97 -30.77 -14.54
C ALA A 149 21.45 -30.67 -14.96
N PRO A 150 22.08 -31.76 -15.43
CA PRO A 150 23.48 -31.73 -15.82
C PRO A 150 23.66 -30.77 -17.01
N ARG A 151 24.60 -29.83 -16.87
CA ARG A 151 25.06 -28.97 -17.97
C ARG A 151 25.60 -29.87 -19.08
N ARG A 152 24.75 -30.17 -20.07
CA ARG A 152 25.14 -30.87 -21.29
C ARG A 152 26.23 -30.02 -21.95
N LYS A 153 27.48 -30.46 -21.84
CA LYS A 153 28.63 -29.84 -22.52
C LYS A 153 28.30 -29.80 -24.01
N ARG A 154 28.11 -28.59 -24.56
CA ARG A 154 28.13 -28.36 -26.00
C ARG A 154 29.57 -28.61 -26.45
N ALA A 155 29.78 -29.72 -27.16
CA ALA A 155 30.92 -29.91 -28.04
C ALA A 155 30.66 -29.18 -29.36
#